data_AF-A0A7X0KMV6-F1
#
_entry.id   AF-A0A7X0KMV6-F1
#
_cell.length_a   1.000
_cell.length_b   1.000
_cell.length_c   1.000
_cell.angle_alpha   90.00
_cell.angle_beta   90.00
_cell.angle_gamma   90.00
#
_symmetry.space_group_name_H-M   'P 1'
#
loop_
_entity.id
_entity.type
_entity.pdbx_description
1 polymer ?
#
loop_
_entity_poly.entity_id
_entity_poly.type
_entity_poly.pdbx_seq_one_letter_code
_entity_poly.pdbx_strand_id
1 'polypeptide(L)'
;MASIAKTYDTISDACCVGLAGAALVFTCVSVLYDVGARAAGLQPPIWTSAATEYAMLLLTMAIAPYLVRHHGHVRIEILSRTLSAAGQSFLHRGVSLVGFGVCMVVVVIAVRMGIDVHGRGELDIRSIEMPRWALFAVIAAGFGLCAVEFLRQGLSPATDVEAHDATGGL
;
A
#
# COMPACT_ATOMS: atom_id res chain seq x y z
N MET A 1 -19.88 -17.21 3.44
CA MET A 1 -18.47 -16.83 3.19
C MET A 1 -18.31 -15.36 2.81
N ALA A 2 -19.22 -14.76 2.02
CA ALA A 2 -19.15 -13.33 1.66
C ALA A 2 -19.16 -12.35 2.85
N SER A 3 -19.87 -12.66 3.94
CA SER A 3 -19.92 -11.76 5.11
C SER A 3 -18.60 -11.68 5.87
N ILE A 4 -17.82 -12.77 5.93
CA ILE A 4 -16.53 -12.79 6.66
C ILE A 4 -15.48 -11.99 5.89
N ALA A 5 -15.44 -12.13 4.57
CA ALA A 5 -14.55 -11.34 3.70
C ALA A 5 -14.86 -9.84 3.81
N LYS A 6 -16.16 -9.47 3.82
CA LYS A 6 -16.58 -8.07 3.91
C LYS A 6 -16.24 -7.42 5.26
N THR A 7 -16.37 -8.16 6.36
CA THR A 7 -16.00 -7.68 7.70
C THR A 7 -14.48 -7.52 7.84
N TYR A 8 -13.70 -8.48 7.32
CA TYR A 8 -12.23 -8.37 7.27
C TYR A 8 -11.79 -7.15 6.48
N ASP A 9 -12.39 -6.93 5.30
CA ASP A 9 -12.07 -5.79 4.45
C ASP A 9 -12.36 -4.46 5.15
N THR A 10 -13.53 -4.32 5.76
CA THR A 10 -13.96 -3.09 6.44
C THR A 10 -13.06 -2.74 7.63
N ILE A 11 -12.65 -3.74 8.42
CA ILE A 11 -11.79 -3.52 9.59
C ILE A 11 -10.35 -3.21 9.15
N SER A 12 -9.83 -3.95 8.17
CA SER A 12 -8.50 -3.71 7.62
C SER A 12 -8.42 -2.32 6.98
N ASP A 13 -9.43 -1.93 6.19
CA ASP A 13 -9.45 -0.64 5.51
C ASP A 13 -9.61 0.51 6.50
N ALA A 14 -10.49 0.38 7.50
CA ALA A 14 -10.66 1.42 8.52
C ALA A 14 -9.37 1.64 9.34
N CYS A 15 -8.68 0.55 9.70
CA CYS A 15 -7.42 0.63 10.43
C CYS A 15 -6.30 1.23 9.56
N CYS A 16 -6.13 0.73 8.34
CA CYS A 16 -5.08 1.17 7.42
C CYS A 16 -5.28 2.63 6.97
N VAL A 17 -6.51 3.02 6.62
CA VAL A 17 -6.81 4.40 6.21
C VAL A 17 -6.75 5.36 7.40
N GLY A 18 -7.20 4.93 8.59
CA GLY A 18 -7.09 5.73 9.81
C GLY A 18 -5.63 5.99 10.17
N LEU A 19 -4.80 4.94 10.15
CA LEU A 19 -3.36 5.03 10.42
C LEU A 19 -2.62 5.85 9.36
N ALA A 20 -2.96 5.67 8.08
CA ALA A 20 -2.46 6.49 6.99
C ALA A 20 -2.81 7.98 7.19
N GLY A 21 -4.09 8.29 7.41
CA GLY A 21 -4.54 9.66 7.63
C GLY A 21 -3.85 10.32 8.83
N ALA A 22 -3.72 9.59 9.93
CA ALA A 22 -3.00 10.06 11.12
C ALA A 22 -1.51 10.33 10.83
N ALA A 23 -0.82 9.40 10.15
CA ALA A 23 0.58 9.56 9.76
C ALA A 23 0.79 10.73 8.78
N LEU A 24 -0.16 10.98 7.88
CA LEU A 24 -0.14 12.12 6.96
C LEU A 24 -0.28 13.44 7.70
N VAL A 25 -1.27 13.57 8.59
CA VAL A 25 -1.46 14.78 9.40
C VAL A 25 -0.23 15.03 10.28
N PHE A 26 0.28 13.99 10.95
CA PHE A 26 1.49 14.06 11.75
C PHE A 26 2.69 14.56 10.95
N THR A 27 2.91 14.01 9.76
CA THR A 27 4.01 14.41 8.88
C THR A 27 3.86 15.86 8.42
N CYS A 28 2.66 16.25 8.00
CA CYS A 28 2.37 17.61 7.56
C CYS A 28 2.67 18.63 8.68
N VAL A 29 2.17 18.38 9.89
CA VAL A 29 2.41 19.24 11.06
C VAL A 29 3.90 19.28 11.41
N SER A 30 4.58 18.12 11.39
CA SER A 30 6.01 18.02 11.72
C SER A 30 6.89 18.82 10.75
N VAL A 31 6.62 18.72 9.45
CA VAL A 31 7.35 19.47 8.41
C VAL A 31 7.05 20.96 8.50
N LEU A 32 5.78 21.35 8.72
CA LEU A 32 5.42 22.76 8.90
C LEU A 32 6.11 23.37 10.13
N TYR A 33 6.20 22.61 11.23
CA TYR A 33 6.93 23.03 12.41
C TYR A 33 8.44 23.16 12.13
N ASP A 34 9.04 22.19 11.44
CA ASP A 34 10.47 22.22 11.09
C ASP A 34 10.82 23.46 10.25
N VAL A 35 10.05 23.71 9.20
CA VAL A 35 10.23 24.87 8.32
C VAL A 35 9.95 26.18 9.06
N GLY A 36 8.91 26.23 9.90
CA GLY A 36 8.57 27.39 10.71
C GLY A 36 9.65 27.75 11.74
N ALA A 37 10.21 26.75 12.42
CA ALA A 37 11.30 26.94 13.37
C ALA A 37 12.56 27.50 12.69
N ARG A 38 12.93 26.93 11.53
CA ARG A 38 14.06 27.45 10.73
C ARG A 38 13.82 28.88 10.26
N ALA A 39 12.60 29.20 9.81
CA ALA A 39 12.23 30.55 9.38
C ALA A 39 12.32 31.58 10.52
N ALA A 40 12.07 31.16 11.76
CA ALA A 40 12.24 31.99 12.96
C ALA A 40 13.70 32.09 13.47
N GLY A 41 14.67 31.47 12.77
CA GLY A 41 16.07 31.43 13.19
C GLY A 41 16.39 30.45 14.32
N LEU A 42 15.44 29.58 14.67
CA LEU A 42 15.62 28.51 15.65
C LEU A 42 16.19 27.26 14.98
N GLN A 43 17.02 26.49 15.69
CA GLN A 43 17.43 25.17 15.23
C GLN A 43 16.28 24.17 15.47
N PRO A 44 15.75 23.52 14.41
CA PRO A 44 14.71 22.54 14.58
C PRO A 44 15.24 21.28 15.30
N PRO A 45 14.36 20.51 15.97
CA PRO A 45 14.75 19.31 16.68
C PRO A 45 15.27 18.22 15.72
N ILE A 46 16.39 17.58 16.06
CA ILE A 46 17.05 16.55 15.22
C ILE A 46 16.14 15.33 14.92
N TRP A 47 15.12 15.07 15.74
CA TRP A 47 14.21 13.94 15.58
C TRP A 47 13.15 14.12 14.50
N THR A 48 12.85 15.35 14.07
CA THR A 48 11.74 15.65 13.14
C THR A 48 11.96 14.98 11.77
N SER A 49 13.22 14.93 11.31
CA SER A 49 13.59 14.31 10.04
C SER A 49 13.34 12.80 10.05
N ALA A 50 13.88 12.07 11.04
CA ALA A 50 13.70 10.62 11.10
C ALA A 50 12.24 10.23 11.37
N ALA A 51 11.54 10.98 12.24
CA ALA A 51 10.12 10.73 12.49
C ALA A 51 9.28 10.89 11.21
N THR A 52 9.59 11.89 10.39
CA THR A 52 8.91 12.12 9.10
C THR A 52 9.21 11.02 8.09
N GLU A 53 10.46 10.57 7.98
CA GLU A 53 10.84 9.46 7.11
C GLU A 53 10.08 8.17 7.46
N TYR A 54 10.03 7.83 8.75
CA TYR A 54 9.32 6.64 9.22
C TYR A 54 7.80 6.78 9.10
N ALA A 55 7.24 7.96 9.36
CA ALA A 55 5.82 8.23 9.18
C ALA A 55 5.39 8.14 7.70
N MET A 56 6.22 8.60 6.76
CA MET A 56 5.98 8.44 5.32
C MET A 56 6.04 6.98 4.89
N LEU A 57 6.98 6.20 5.43
CA LEU A 57 7.01 4.76 5.18
C LEU A 57 5.73 4.07 5.68
N LEU A 58 5.32 4.36 6.92
CA LEU A 58 4.09 3.81 7.49
C LEU A 58 2.85 4.23 6.69
N LEU A 59 2.74 5.52 6.34
CA LEU A 59 1.66 6.05 5.51
C LEU A 59 1.57 5.28 4.18
N THR A 60 2.69 5.21 3.45
CA THR A 60 2.71 4.62 2.10
C THR A 60 2.36 3.15 2.13
N MET A 61 2.90 2.39 3.07
CA MET A 61 2.59 0.97 3.20
C MET A 61 1.16 0.72 3.70
N ALA A 62 0.62 1.58 4.57
CA ALA A 62 -0.75 1.45 5.06
C ALA A 62 -1.79 1.79 3.97
N ILE A 63 -1.54 2.81 3.14
CA ILE A 63 -2.51 3.23 2.12
C ILE A 63 -2.46 2.40 0.84
N ALA A 64 -1.31 1.77 0.53
CA ALA A 64 -1.12 0.98 -0.68
C ALA A 64 -2.19 -0.10 -0.94
N PRO A 65 -2.55 -0.99 0.02
CA PRO A 65 -3.54 -2.05 -0.24
C PRO A 65 -4.94 -1.49 -0.47
N TYR A 66 -5.32 -0.45 0.27
CA TYR A 66 -6.59 0.26 0.06
C TYR A 66 -6.67 0.86 -1.36
N LEU A 67 -5.58 1.47 -1.82
CA LEU A 67 -5.52 2.07 -3.14
C LEU A 67 -5.61 1.02 -4.26
N VAL A 68 -4.99 -0.15 -4.08
CA VAL A 68 -5.09 -1.29 -5.02
C VAL A 68 -6.53 -1.79 -5.11
N ARG A 69 -7.26 -1.85 -4.00
CA ARG A 69 -8.69 -2.26 -3.97
C ARG A 69 -9.60 -1.27 -4.70
N HIS A 70 -9.47 0.03 -4.41
CA HIS A 70 -10.42 1.03 -4.89
C HIS A 70 -10.07 1.63 -6.26
N HIS A 71 -8.79 1.71 -6.63
CA HIS A 71 -8.34 2.38 -7.87
C HIS A 71 -7.76 1.42 -8.93
N GLY A 72 -7.73 0.11 -8.67
CA GLY A 72 -7.32 -0.89 -9.67
C GLY A 72 -8.23 -0.89 -10.90
N HIS A 73 -9.54 -0.77 -10.71
CA HIS A 73 -10.54 -0.74 -11.79
C HIS A 73 -10.41 0.50 -12.70
N VAL A 74 -10.15 1.67 -12.12
CA VAL A 74 -10.12 2.96 -12.84
C VAL A 74 -8.97 3.03 -13.87
N ARG A 75 -7.81 2.42 -13.58
CA ARG A 75 -6.67 2.43 -14.50
C ARG A 75 -6.91 1.53 -15.72
N ILE A 76 -7.69 0.46 -15.55
CA ILE A 76 -8.05 -0.46 -16.62
C ILE A 76 -9.14 0.16 -17.49
N GLU A 77 -10.11 0.89 -16.91
CA GLU A 77 -11.17 1.59 -17.66
C GLU A 77 -10.65 2.57 -18.72
N ILE A 78 -9.54 3.26 -18.46
CA ILE A 78 -8.96 4.20 -19.43
C ILE A 78 -8.36 3.44 -20.63
N LEU A 79 -7.73 2.29 -20.38
CA LEU A 79 -7.10 1.47 -21.41
C LEU A 79 -8.11 0.53 -22.10
N SER A 80 -9.24 0.26 -21.47
CA SER A 80 -10.26 -0.70 -21.93
C SER A 80 -11.29 -0.10 -22.89
N ARG A 81 -11.39 1.23 -22.99
CA ARG A 81 -12.30 1.94 -23.94
C ARG A 81 -12.08 1.56 -25.40
N THR A 82 -10.98 0.89 -25.74
CA THR A 82 -10.65 0.45 -27.10
C THR A 82 -10.65 -1.08 -27.27
N LEU A 83 -10.87 -1.89 -26.21
CA LEU A 83 -10.78 -3.36 -26.25
C LEU A 83 -12.15 -4.02 -26.02
N SER A 84 -12.38 -5.16 -26.67
CA SER A 84 -13.55 -6.03 -26.45
C SER A 84 -13.55 -6.64 -25.03
N ALA A 85 -14.73 -7.00 -24.52
CA ALA A 85 -14.94 -7.55 -23.17
C ALA A 85 -13.96 -8.69 -22.80
N ALA A 86 -13.65 -9.58 -23.73
CA ALA A 86 -12.69 -10.66 -23.53
C ALA A 86 -11.25 -10.13 -23.34
N GLY A 87 -10.82 -9.15 -24.13
CA GLY A 87 -9.49 -8.54 -24.01
C GLY A 87 -9.30 -7.80 -22.68
N GLN A 88 -10.36 -7.17 -22.17
CA GLN A 88 -10.34 -6.51 -20.86
C GLN A 88 -10.14 -7.51 -19.72
N SER A 89 -10.79 -8.67 -19.78
CA SER A 89 -10.65 -9.74 -18.78
C SER A 89 -9.23 -10.32 -18.74
N PHE A 90 -8.63 -10.58 -19.91
CA PHE A 90 -7.25 -11.05 -20.00
C PHE A 90 -6.25 -10.02 -19.49
N LEU A 91 -6.42 -8.75 -19.85
CA LEU A 91 -5.55 -7.68 -19.40
C LEU A 91 -5.65 -7.49 -17.89
N HIS A 92 -6.86 -7.50 -17.33
CA HIS A 92 -7.10 -7.43 -15.89
C HIS A 92 -6.37 -8.55 -15.16
N ARG A 93 -6.56 -9.81 -15.59
CA ARG A 93 -5.85 -10.96 -15.01
C ARG A 93 -4.33 -10.84 -15.14
N GLY A 94 -3.83 -10.40 -16.29
CA GLY A 94 -2.39 -10.20 -16.52
C GLY A 94 -1.78 -9.19 -15.55
N VAL A 95 -2.43 -8.01 -15.40
CA VAL A 95 -1.97 -6.97 -14.48
C VAL A 95 -2.03 -7.46 -13.02
N SER A 96 -3.11 -8.13 -12.62
CA SER A 96 -3.22 -8.70 -11.27
C SER A 96 -2.14 -9.75 -11.00
N LEU A 97 -1.85 -10.63 -11.95
CA LEU A 97 -0.82 -11.67 -11.79
C LEU A 97 0.59 -11.07 -11.70
N VAL A 98 0.90 -10.07 -12.53
CA VAL A 98 2.17 -9.36 -12.49
C VAL A 98 2.31 -8.58 -11.19
N GLY A 99 1.27 -7.86 -10.78
CA GLY A 99 1.23 -7.13 -9.50
C GLY A 99 1.44 -8.05 -8.30
N PHE A 100 0.77 -9.21 -8.29
CA PHE A 100 0.99 -10.26 -7.29
C PHE A 100 2.45 -10.73 -7.26
N GLY A 101 3.01 -11.08 -8.43
CA GLY A 101 4.39 -11.56 -8.54
C GLY A 101 5.41 -10.56 -8.01
N VAL A 102 5.28 -9.28 -8.40
CA VAL A 102 6.16 -8.20 -7.93
C VAL A 102 6.04 -8.03 -6.42
N CYS A 103 4.82 -7.96 -5.89
CA CYS A 103 4.60 -7.83 -4.44
C CYS A 103 5.22 -9.00 -3.68
N MET A 104 5.07 -10.25 -4.17
CA MET A 104 5.64 -11.41 -3.50
C MET A 104 7.17 -11.38 -3.49
N VAL A 105 7.80 -11.00 -4.60
CA VAL A 105 9.26 -10.84 -4.66
C VAL A 105 9.75 -9.83 -3.62
N VAL A 106 9.06 -8.69 -3.50
CA VAL A 106 9.39 -7.67 -2.51
C VAL A 106 9.24 -8.20 -1.09
N VAL A 107 8.15 -8.91 -0.78
CA VAL A 107 7.94 -9.54 0.55
C VAL A 107 9.05 -10.52 0.88
N VAL A 108 9.42 -11.40 -0.05
CA VAL A 108 10.49 -12.40 0.18
C VAL A 108 11.82 -11.70 0.47
N ILE A 109 12.16 -10.66 -0.29
CA ILE A 109 13.39 -9.88 -0.08
C ILE A 109 13.33 -9.16 1.27
N ALA A 110 12.23 -8.48 1.58
CA ALA A 110 12.06 -7.74 2.83
C ALA A 110 12.16 -8.65 4.05
N VAL A 111 11.55 -9.84 4.02
CA VAL A 111 11.65 -10.82 5.11
C VAL A 111 13.07 -11.34 5.27
N ARG A 112 13.76 -11.69 4.17
CA ARG A 112 15.16 -12.15 4.23
C ARG A 112 16.07 -11.08 4.82
N MET A 113 15.96 -9.85 4.34
CA MET A 113 16.73 -8.72 4.85
C MET A 113 16.40 -8.42 6.32
N GLY A 114 15.12 -8.51 6.71
CA GLY A 114 14.68 -8.32 8.08
C GLY A 114 15.28 -9.34 9.05
N ILE A 115 15.33 -10.61 8.65
CA ILE A 115 15.95 -11.69 9.44
C ILE A 115 17.47 -11.47 9.57
N ASP A 116 18.15 -11.16 8.46
CA ASP A 116 19.60 -10.91 8.46
C ASP A 116 19.96 -9.73 9.38
N VAL A 117 19.23 -8.62 9.27
CA VAL A 117 19.44 -7.41 10.06
C VAL A 117 19.11 -7.65 11.54
N HIS A 118 18.08 -8.45 11.84
CA HIS A 118 17.76 -8.84 13.21
C HIS A 118 18.89 -9.67 13.84
N GLY A 119 19.44 -10.65 13.10
CA GLY A 119 20.57 -11.47 13.56
C GLY A 119 21.86 -10.69 13.79
N ARG A 120 22.05 -9.57 13.08
CA ARG A 120 23.23 -8.69 13.20
C ARG A 120 23.08 -7.59 14.26
N GLY A 121 21.91 -7.48 14.92
CA GLY A 121 21.65 -6.43 15.92
C GLY A 121 21.75 -5.02 15.33
N GLU A 122 21.43 -4.91 14.05
CA GLU A 122 21.82 -3.79 13.21
C GLU A 122 20.81 -2.62 13.40
N LEU A 123 21.26 -1.52 14.01
CA LEU A 123 20.43 -0.33 14.31
C LEU A 123 20.49 0.69 13.18
N ASP A 124 19.40 1.43 12.97
CA ASP A 124 19.39 2.63 12.11
C ASP A 124 19.78 3.83 12.98
N ILE A 125 20.87 4.51 12.64
CA ILE A 125 21.36 5.67 13.39
C ILE A 125 21.14 6.91 12.53
N ARG A 126 19.89 7.40 12.49
CA ARG A 126 19.54 8.66 11.80
C ARG A 126 19.12 9.79 12.73
N SER A 127 18.85 9.49 14.01
CA SER A 127 18.62 10.41 15.15
C SER A 127 17.83 9.73 16.28
N ILE A 128 17.03 8.73 15.92
CA ILE A 128 16.34 7.80 16.82
C ILE A 128 16.97 6.44 16.58
N GLU A 129 17.42 5.77 17.63
CA GLU A 129 17.92 4.39 17.54
C GLU A 129 16.72 3.45 17.30
N MET A 130 16.37 3.24 16.04
CA MET A 130 15.34 2.28 15.65
C MET A 130 15.95 0.97 15.16
N PRO A 131 15.40 -0.17 15.56
CA PRO A 131 15.81 -1.44 14.99
C PRO A 131 15.44 -1.50 13.51
N ARG A 132 16.42 -1.71 12.62
CA ARG A 132 16.16 -1.71 11.16
C ARG A 132 15.22 -2.83 10.72
N TRP A 133 15.14 -3.93 11.48
CA TRP A 133 14.20 -5.00 11.19
C TRP A 133 12.73 -4.52 11.22
N ALA A 134 12.40 -3.51 12.01
CA ALA A 134 11.05 -2.96 12.07
C ALA A 134 10.64 -2.30 10.74
N LEU A 135 11.57 -1.64 10.05
CA LEU A 135 11.32 -1.03 8.74
C LEU A 135 11.02 -2.10 7.69
N PHE A 136 11.82 -3.18 7.67
CA PHE A 136 11.57 -4.31 6.78
C PHE A 136 10.26 -5.03 7.11
N ALA A 137 9.87 -5.09 8.39
CA ALA A 137 8.59 -5.66 8.80
C ALA A 137 7.41 -4.85 8.26
N VAL A 138 7.47 -3.52 8.32
CA VAL A 138 6.42 -2.63 7.77
C VAL A 138 6.31 -2.80 6.24
N ILE A 139 7.45 -2.89 5.55
CA ILE A 139 7.48 -3.14 4.09
C ILE A 139 6.88 -4.51 3.76
N ALA A 140 7.31 -5.56 4.46
CA ALA A 140 6.79 -6.91 4.27
C ALA A 140 5.28 -6.99 4.55
N ALA A 141 4.80 -6.30 5.58
CA ALA A 141 3.38 -6.21 5.88
C ALA A 141 2.60 -5.50 4.77
N GLY A 142 3.01 -4.28 4.38
CA GLY A 142 2.33 -3.49 3.34
C GLY A 142 2.24 -4.22 2.00
N PHE A 143 3.38 -4.72 1.50
CA PHE A 143 3.40 -5.49 0.25
C PHE A 143 2.73 -6.86 0.37
N GLY A 144 2.73 -7.46 1.56
CA GLY A 144 1.98 -8.70 1.85
C GLY A 144 0.48 -8.50 1.69
N LEU A 145 -0.07 -7.42 2.25
CA LEU A 145 -1.47 -7.06 2.04
C LEU A 145 -1.75 -6.77 0.55
N CYS A 146 -0.90 -6.01 -0.13
CA CYS A 146 -1.05 -5.76 -1.57
C CYS A 146 -1.05 -7.05 -2.41
N ALA A 147 -0.22 -8.03 -2.06
CA ALA A 147 -0.20 -9.33 -2.73
C ALA A 147 -1.54 -10.07 -2.57
N VAL A 148 -2.12 -10.06 -1.36
CA VAL A 148 -3.45 -10.65 -1.12
C VAL A 148 -4.51 -9.99 -1.99
N GLU A 149 -4.46 -8.66 -2.15
CA GLU A 149 -5.42 -7.94 -3.00
C GLU A 149 -5.28 -8.26 -4.48
N PHE A 150 -4.06 -8.31 -5.00
CA PHE A 150 -3.84 -8.70 -6.38
C PHE A 150 -4.24 -10.15 -6.64
N LEU A 151 -4.01 -11.05 -5.70
CA LEU A 151 -4.44 -12.44 -5.81
C LEU A 151 -5.97 -12.54 -5.86
N ARG A 152 -6.66 -11.79 -5.00
CA ARG A 152 -8.13 -11.74 -4.99
C ARG A 152 -8.69 -11.18 -6.30
N GLN A 153 -8.10 -10.11 -6.83
CA GLN A 153 -8.50 -9.53 -8.11
C GLN A 153 -8.27 -10.50 -9.28
N GLY A 154 -7.18 -11.28 -9.26
CA GLY A 154 -6.92 -12.29 -10.29
C GLY A 154 -7.88 -13.49 -10.25
N LEU A 155 -8.39 -13.83 -9.05
CA LEU A 155 -9.30 -14.97 -8.82
C LEU A 155 -10.78 -14.61 -9.04
N SER A 156 -11.17 -13.34 -8.93
CA SER A 156 -12.54 -12.90 -9.20
C SER A 156 -12.98 -13.28 -10.62
N PRO A 157 -14.09 -14.02 -10.80
CA PRO A 157 -14.61 -14.35 -12.12
C PRO A 157 -15.02 -13.07 -12.86
N ALA A 158 -14.59 -12.90 -14.11
CA ALA A 158 -14.92 -11.75 -14.95
C ALA A 158 -16.39 -11.75 -15.47
N THR A 159 -17.29 -12.42 -14.76
CA THR A 159 -18.68 -12.68 -15.17
C THR A 159 -19.59 -11.45 -15.11
N ASP A 160 -19.13 -10.33 -14.54
CA ASP A 160 -19.96 -9.12 -14.42
C ASP A 160 -19.97 -8.25 -15.70
N VAL A 161 -19.11 -8.55 -16.67
CA VAL A 161 -19.10 -7.82 -17.96
C VAL A 161 -20.24 -8.29 -18.87
N GLU A 162 -20.65 -9.56 -18.79
CA GLU A 162 -21.78 -10.10 -19.58
C GLU A 162 -23.16 -9.56 -19.10
N ALA A 163 -23.30 -9.17 -17.83
CA ALA A 163 -24.57 -8.68 -17.29
C ALA A 163 -24.89 -7.22 -17.71
N HIS A 164 -23.87 -6.40 -17.98
CA HIS A 164 -24.07 -5.01 -18.41
C HIS A 164 -24.45 -4.92 -19.91
N ASP A 165 -23.90 -5.79 -20.75
CA ASP A 165 -24.24 -5.86 -22.19
C ASP A 165 -25.64 -6.45 -22.45
N ALA A 166 -26.15 -7.31 -21.56
CA ALA A 166 -27.48 -7.89 -21.71
C ALA A 166 -28.64 -6.91 -21.43
N THR A 167 -28.37 -5.76 -20.78
CA THR A 167 -29.42 -4.82 -20.34
C THR A 167 -29.40 -3.48 -21.10
N GLY A 168 -28.33 -3.18 -21.85
CA GLY A 168 -28.18 -1.94 -22.64
C GLY A 168 -28.69 -2.01 -24.08
N GLY A 169 -29.31 -3.12 -24.47
CA GLY A 169 -29.80 -3.40 -25.82
C GLY A 169 -31.32 -3.33 -26.00
N LEU A 170 -32.01 -2.47 -25.26
CA LEU A 170 -33.41 -2.07 -25.50
C LEU A 170 -33.58 -0.56 -25.38
#